data_AF-A0A0B1SD69-F1
#
_entry.id   AF-A0A0B1SD69-F1
#
_cell.length_a   1.000
_cell.length_b   1.000
_cell.length_c   1.000
_cell.angle_alpha   90.00
_cell.angle_beta   90.00
_cell.angle_gamma   90.00
#
_symmetry.space_group_name_H-M   'P 1'
#
loop_
_entity.id
_entity.type
_entity.pdbx_description
1 polymer ?
#
loop_
_entity_poly.entity_id
_entity_poly.type
_entity_poly.pdbx_seq_one_letter_code
_entity_poly.pdbx_strand_id
1 'polypeptide(L)'
;MSFCERDITIVTVSHATVQRIHRGKRASSDICSWAGHIAECELEVHTFKEFRIGTTPEVEDAMIITPEQPLREPRHDLVVCMAPMYIYTDWETLLVGIETWLALGATKIVVPIQSASTSTYKILKEYEKIGLVIIRTWPKWPILSDSNPNGLVLSRGIEESHVNCLFFAKPWANMIVFSDIDDLLLPTDPMSARPGINVEILKVG
;
A
#
# COMPACT_ATOMS: atom_id res chain seq x y z
N MET A 1 -1.52 -7.30 -12.13
CA MET A 1 -1.12 -8.48 -12.92
C MET A 1 -2.27 -9.07 -13.73
N SER A 2 -2.28 -8.82 -15.04
CA SER A 2 -3.23 -9.39 -16.01
C SER A 2 -2.89 -10.85 -16.33
N PHE A 3 -3.90 -11.73 -16.53
CA PHE A 3 -3.73 -13.17 -16.79
C PHE A 3 -4.57 -13.65 -17.99
N CYS A 4 -4.10 -14.70 -18.68
CA CYS A 4 -4.81 -15.49 -19.69
C CYS A 4 -4.57 -16.99 -19.41
N GLU A 5 -5.62 -17.80 -19.34
CA GLU A 5 -5.62 -19.19 -18.87
C GLU A 5 -5.01 -20.21 -19.87
N ARG A 6 -4.18 -21.14 -19.37
CA ARG A 6 -4.42 -22.62 -19.33
C ARG A 6 -3.20 -23.44 -18.86
N ASP A 7 -3.49 -24.35 -17.91
CA ASP A 7 -2.83 -25.58 -17.42
C ASP A 7 -1.32 -25.84 -17.60
N ILE A 8 -0.57 -25.95 -16.48
CA ILE A 8 0.57 -26.87 -16.24
C ILE A 8 0.86 -26.96 -14.71
N THR A 9 1.15 -28.18 -14.24
CA THR A 9 1.32 -28.54 -12.82
C THR A 9 2.79 -28.45 -12.37
N ILE A 10 3.13 -27.40 -11.61
CA ILE A 10 4.35 -27.26 -10.78
C ILE A 10 3.84 -26.72 -9.45
N VAL A 11 4.02 -27.48 -8.35
CA VAL A 11 3.45 -27.27 -7.00
C VAL A 11 2.49 -26.08 -6.98
N THR A 12 1.30 -26.37 -7.48
CA THR A 12 0.28 -25.39 -7.83
C THR A 12 -0.17 -24.73 -6.56
N VAL A 13 -0.21 -23.39 -6.55
CA VAL A 13 -1.29 -22.74 -5.81
C VAL A 13 -2.56 -23.40 -6.35
N SER A 14 -3.23 -24.22 -5.54
CA SER A 14 -4.33 -25.07 -5.99
C SER A 14 -5.42 -24.25 -6.69
N HIS A 15 -5.63 -23.02 -6.22
CA HIS A 15 -6.40 -21.94 -6.81
C HIS A 15 -5.76 -20.59 -6.42
N ALA A 16 -5.42 -19.76 -7.41
CA ALA A 16 -5.08 -18.36 -7.17
C ALA A 16 -6.29 -17.49 -7.54
N THR A 17 -6.85 -16.78 -6.56
CA THR A 17 -7.92 -15.82 -6.85
C THR A 17 -7.27 -14.52 -7.30
N VAL A 18 -7.32 -14.26 -8.61
CA VAL A 18 -6.80 -13.02 -9.17
C VAL A 18 -7.94 -12.04 -9.41
N GLN A 19 -7.85 -10.86 -8.79
CA GLN A 19 -8.80 -9.78 -8.99
C GLN A 19 -8.09 -8.52 -9.43
N ARG A 20 -8.65 -7.86 -10.46
CA ARG A 20 -8.18 -6.54 -10.88
C ARG A 20 -8.59 -5.51 -9.84
N ILE A 21 -7.65 -4.68 -9.39
CA ILE A 21 -7.89 -3.64 -8.37
C ILE A 21 -8.89 -2.59 -8.87
N HIS A 22 -8.85 -2.27 -10.17
CA HIS A 22 -9.72 -1.26 -10.76
C HIS A 22 -10.10 -1.59 -12.21
N ARG A 23 -11.41 -1.57 -12.55
CA ARG A 23 -11.90 -1.89 -13.91
C ARG A 23 -11.71 -0.78 -14.94
N GLY A 24 -11.52 0.47 -14.52
CA GLY A 24 -11.17 1.60 -15.42
C GLY A 24 -12.34 2.16 -16.25
N LYS A 25 -12.28 3.45 -16.60
CA LYS A 25 -13.13 4.08 -17.63
C LYS A 25 -12.79 3.64 -19.07
N ARG A 26 -11.70 2.88 -19.26
CA ARG A 26 -11.18 2.43 -20.57
C ARG A 26 -11.42 0.94 -20.87
N ALA A 27 -12.43 0.33 -20.25
CA ALA A 27 -12.97 -0.92 -20.76
C ALA A 27 -13.50 -0.79 -22.22
N SER A 28 -13.51 0.43 -22.79
CA SER A 28 -13.99 0.77 -24.13
C SER A 28 -12.90 1.04 -25.17
N SER A 29 -11.63 0.70 -24.95
CA SER A 29 -10.56 0.92 -25.96
C SER A 29 -9.63 -0.29 -26.09
N ASP A 30 -9.33 -0.70 -27.32
CA ASP A 30 -8.48 -1.86 -27.68
C ASP A 30 -6.97 -1.65 -27.49
N ILE A 31 -6.57 -0.73 -26.61
CA ILE A 31 -5.16 -0.39 -26.36
C ILE A 31 -4.65 -1.21 -25.18
N CYS A 32 -3.57 -1.97 -25.37
CA CYS A 32 -2.86 -2.67 -24.30
C CYS A 32 -2.45 -1.68 -23.21
N SER A 33 -2.82 -1.95 -21.95
CA SER A 33 -2.54 -1.05 -20.83
C SER A 33 -2.21 -1.81 -19.55
N TRP A 34 -1.35 -1.19 -18.73
CA TRP A 34 -0.96 -1.71 -17.42
C TRP A 34 -2.12 -1.66 -16.41
N ALA A 35 -2.21 -2.68 -15.56
CA ALA A 35 -3.24 -2.77 -14.52
C ALA A 35 -2.77 -3.52 -13.26
N GLY A 36 -2.99 -2.92 -12.09
CA GLY A 36 -2.87 -3.56 -10.79
C GLY A 36 -3.86 -4.70 -10.60
N HIS A 37 -3.37 -5.81 -10.05
CA HIS A 37 -4.20 -6.94 -9.64
C HIS A 37 -3.69 -7.47 -8.31
N ILE A 38 -4.61 -8.03 -7.52
CA ILE A 38 -4.34 -8.77 -6.29
C ILE A 38 -4.44 -10.24 -6.65
N ALA A 39 -3.50 -11.04 -6.17
CA ALA A 39 -3.59 -12.49 -6.21
C ALA A 39 -3.58 -13.00 -4.77
N GLU A 40 -4.58 -13.79 -4.41
CA GLU A 40 -4.62 -14.54 -3.16
C GLU A 40 -4.29 -16.00 -3.44
N CYS A 41 -3.33 -16.54 -2.70
CA CYS A 41 -2.79 -17.88 -2.88
C CYS A 41 -2.78 -18.61 -1.54
N GLU A 42 -3.33 -19.83 -1.51
CA GLU A 42 -3.16 -20.73 -0.37
C GLU A 42 -1.76 -21.36 -0.41
N LEU A 43 -1.03 -21.27 0.69
CA LEU A 43 0.35 -21.74 0.80
C LEU A 43 0.48 -22.72 1.96
N GLU A 44 1.23 -23.81 1.74
CA GLU A 44 1.61 -24.73 2.81
C GLU A 44 2.67 -24.07 3.71
N VAL A 45 2.42 -24.09 5.02
CA VAL A 45 2.98 -23.19 6.06
C VAL A 45 4.51 -23.28 6.23
N HIS A 46 5.20 -24.23 5.59
CA HIS A 46 6.57 -24.60 5.97
C HIS A 46 7.62 -24.56 4.86
N THR A 47 7.27 -24.14 3.63
CA THR A 47 8.09 -24.59 2.48
C THR A 47 8.68 -23.48 1.61
N PHE A 48 8.23 -22.22 1.72
CA PHE A 48 8.49 -21.28 0.62
C PHE A 48 9.25 -20.03 1.04
N LYS A 49 10.50 -19.93 0.56
CA LYS A 49 11.30 -18.70 0.56
C LYS A 49 11.10 -17.87 -0.70
N GLU A 50 10.65 -18.48 -1.78
CA GLU A 50 10.57 -17.89 -3.11
C GLU A 50 9.38 -18.48 -3.89
N PHE A 51 8.76 -17.65 -4.72
CA PHE A 51 7.72 -18.02 -5.67
C PHE A 51 8.17 -17.68 -7.08
N ARG A 52 7.63 -18.38 -8.07
CA ARG A 52 7.80 -18.03 -9.48
C ARG A 52 6.47 -17.56 -10.04
N ILE A 53 6.47 -16.40 -10.69
CA ILE A 53 5.31 -15.87 -11.40
C ILE A 53 5.69 -15.70 -12.85
N GLY A 54 5.08 -16.51 -13.72
CA GLY A 54 5.20 -16.42 -15.17
C GLY A 54 3.89 -15.99 -15.80
N THR A 55 3.96 -15.37 -16.97
CA THR A 55 2.79 -15.15 -17.84
C THR A 55 2.54 -16.31 -18.79
N THR A 56 3.47 -17.25 -18.83
CA THR A 56 3.43 -18.45 -19.65
C THR A 56 3.66 -19.68 -18.78
N PRO A 57 3.33 -20.89 -19.27
CA PRO A 57 3.58 -22.13 -18.53
C PRO A 57 5.07 -22.47 -18.38
N GLU A 58 5.94 -21.86 -19.18
CA GLU A 58 7.38 -22.10 -19.14
C GLU A 58 8.03 -21.46 -17.89
N VAL A 59 8.69 -22.30 -17.09
CA VAL A 59 9.33 -21.89 -15.83
C VAL A 59 10.50 -20.94 -16.05
N GLU A 60 11.14 -21.06 -17.20
CA GLU A 60 12.33 -20.30 -17.60
C GLU A 60 12.00 -18.81 -17.78
N ASP A 61 10.77 -18.50 -18.18
CA ASP A 61 10.26 -17.14 -18.37
C ASP A 61 9.64 -16.56 -17.08
N ALA A 62 9.59 -17.34 -16.00
CA ALA A 62 8.95 -16.94 -14.75
C ALA A 62 9.88 -16.08 -13.86
N MET A 63 9.34 -14.99 -13.35
CA MET A 63 10.02 -14.11 -12.41
C MET A 63 10.03 -14.71 -11.00
N ILE A 64 11.20 -14.77 -10.37
CA ILE A 64 11.32 -15.16 -8.96
C ILE A 64 10.91 -13.98 -8.08
N ILE A 65 10.00 -14.23 -7.13
CA ILE A 65 9.51 -13.27 -6.15
C ILE A 65 9.74 -13.83 -4.75
N THR A 66 10.36 -13.01 -3.91
CA THR A 66 10.49 -13.30 -2.49
C THR A 66 9.35 -12.61 -1.74
N PRO A 67 8.46 -13.36 -1.07
CA PRO A 67 7.43 -12.76 -0.24
C PRO A 67 8.07 -11.98 0.90
N GLU A 68 7.51 -10.83 1.21
CA GLU A 68 7.89 -10.10 2.41
C GLU A 68 7.43 -10.88 3.65
N GLN A 69 8.31 -11.00 4.64
CA GLN A 69 7.95 -11.62 5.91
C GLN A 69 6.94 -10.73 6.65
N PRO A 70 5.88 -11.31 7.26
CA PRO A 70 4.92 -10.54 8.03
C PRO A 70 5.63 -9.77 9.16
N LEU A 71 5.43 -8.45 9.18
CA LEU A 71 5.92 -7.63 10.28
C LEU A 71 5.16 -7.98 11.56
N ARG A 72 5.89 -8.15 12.67
CA ARG A 72 5.31 -8.35 13.99
C ARG A 72 5.22 -7.01 14.73
N GLU A 73 4.07 -6.37 14.65
CA GLU A 73 3.73 -5.19 15.44
C GLU A 73 2.77 -5.56 16.59
N PRO A 74 2.79 -4.83 17.71
CA PRO A 74 1.68 -4.86 18.65
C PRO A 74 0.38 -4.45 17.93
N ARG A 75 -0.75 -4.89 18.46
CA ARG A 75 -2.03 -4.55 17.85
C ARG A 75 -2.36 -3.08 18.10
N HIS A 76 -2.69 -2.36 17.04
CA HIS A 76 -2.98 -0.93 17.03
C HIS A 76 -4.48 -0.67 16.82
N ASP A 77 -5.07 0.22 17.59
CA ASP A 77 -6.50 0.53 17.46
C ASP A 77 -6.83 1.27 16.17
N LEU A 78 -5.95 2.20 15.78
CA LEU A 78 -6.07 2.99 14.56
C LEU A 78 -4.71 3.11 13.88
N VAL A 79 -4.68 2.68 12.62
CA VAL A 79 -3.52 2.77 11.73
C VAL A 79 -3.90 3.64 10.54
N VAL A 80 -3.03 4.59 10.19
CA VAL A 80 -3.23 5.45 9.02
C VAL A 80 -2.32 4.97 7.89
N CYS A 81 -2.93 4.60 6.78
CA CYS A 81 -2.27 4.24 5.54
C CYS A 81 -2.24 5.49 4.65
N MET A 82 -1.07 6.11 4.55
CA MET A 82 -0.90 7.31 3.73
C MET A 82 -0.83 6.95 2.25
N ALA A 83 -1.34 7.84 1.41
CA ALA A 83 -1.07 7.81 -0.02
C ALA A 83 0.44 7.94 -0.31
N PRO A 84 0.92 7.40 -1.44
CA PRO A 84 2.33 7.37 -1.76
C PRO A 84 2.89 8.76 -2.05
N MET A 85 4.07 9.06 -1.49
CA MET A 85 4.77 10.32 -1.69
C MET A 85 5.66 10.29 -2.94
N TYR A 86 5.44 11.27 -3.83
CA TYR A 86 6.22 11.48 -5.05
C TYR A 86 6.78 12.90 -5.07
N ILE A 87 8.10 13.03 -5.14
CA ILE A 87 8.81 14.32 -5.20
C ILE A 87 8.31 15.26 -4.09
N TYR A 88 8.01 14.71 -2.91
CA TYR A 88 7.33 15.46 -1.87
C TYR A 88 8.31 16.36 -1.10
N THR A 89 7.99 17.65 -1.01
CA THR A 89 8.88 18.68 -0.45
C THR A 89 8.33 19.38 0.79
N ASP A 90 7.02 19.32 1.01
CA ASP A 90 6.32 20.20 1.95
C ASP A 90 6.33 19.63 3.35
N TRP A 91 7.48 19.74 4.01
CA TRP A 91 7.73 19.11 5.31
C TRP A 91 6.85 19.68 6.44
N GLU A 92 6.36 20.92 6.31
CA GLU A 92 5.44 21.55 7.25
C GLU A 92 4.10 20.82 7.27
N THR A 93 3.53 20.58 6.08
CA THR A 93 2.27 19.85 5.90
C THR A 93 2.41 18.41 6.40
N LEU A 94 3.52 17.75 6.08
CA LEU A 94 3.86 16.43 6.61
C LEU A 94 3.83 16.41 8.14
N LEU A 95 4.52 17.36 8.76
CA LEU A 95 4.64 17.42 10.22
C LEU A 95 3.28 17.63 10.87
N VAL A 96 2.49 18.58 10.35
CA VAL A 96 1.13 18.84 10.83
C VAL A 96 0.23 17.62 10.65
N GLY A 97 0.29 16.95 9.50
CA GLY A 97 -0.49 15.74 9.22
C GLY A 97 -0.17 14.62 10.21
N ILE A 98 1.11 14.30 10.39
CA ILE A 98 1.56 13.26 11.33
C ILE A 98 1.11 13.59 12.76
N GLU A 99 1.43 14.78 13.26
CA GLU A 99 1.10 15.18 14.63
C GLU A 99 -0.41 15.20 14.88
N THR A 100 -1.20 15.66 13.89
CA THR A 100 -2.66 15.68 14.03
C THR A 100 -3.24 14.28 14.08
N TRP A 101 -2.82 13.37 13.19
CA TRP A 101 -3.28 11.99 13.22
C TRP A 101 -2.93 11.29 14.54
N LEU A 102 -1.70 11.48 15.03
CA LEU A 102 -1.27 10.94 16.31
C LEU A 102 -2.08 11.51 17.48
N ALA A 103 -2.25 12.84 17.53
CA ALA A 103 -3.03 13.50 18.56
C ALA A 103 -4.47 13.00 18.61
N LEU A 104 -5.09 12.73 17.45
CA LEU A 104 -6.49 12.31 17.35
C LEU A 104 -6.70 10.80 17.47
N GLY A 105 -5.64 10.02 17.72
CA GLY A 105 -5.76 8.61 18.15
C GLY A 105 -5.08 7.59 17.25
N ALA A 106 -4.43 8.00 16.16
CA ALA A 106 -3.58 7.08 15.42
C ALA A 106 -2.40 6.65 16.28
N THR A 107 -2.04 5.37 16.22
CA THR A 107 -0.89 4.83 16.96
C THR A 107 0.19 4.28 16.03
N LYS A 108 -0.11 4.21 14.73
CA LYS A 108 0.83 3.90 13.68
C LYS A 108 0.45 4.60 12.38
N ILE A 109 1.44 5.09 11.65
CA ILE A 109 1.26 5.67 10.32
C ILE A 109 2.19 4.95 9.35
N VAL A 110 1.64 4.42 8.25
CA VAL A 110 2.43 3.78 7.19
C VAL A 110 2.58 4.77 6.05
N VAL A 111 3.82 5.07 5.67
CA VAL A 111 4.16 6.09 4.68
C VAL A 111 4.92 5.47 3.51
N PRO A 112 4.25 5.23 2.37
CA PRO A 112 4.90 4.82 1.13
C PRO A 112 5.64 5.99 0.48
N ILE A 113 6.93 5.83 0.20
CA ILE A 113 7.77 6.87 -0.38
C ILE A 113 8.42 6.33 -1.65
N GLN A 114 8.17 7.01 -2.78
CA GLN A 114 8.95 6.85 -3.99
C GLN A 114 10.10 7.86 -4.05
N SER A 115 9.81 9.13 -3.71
CA SER A 115 10.81 10.18 -3.63
C SER A 115 10.32 11.32 -2.74
N ALA A 116 11.22 11.91 -1.96
CA ALA A 116 10.97 13.01 -1.04
C ALA A 116 12.22 13.88 -0.88
N SER A 117 12.05 15.12 -0.44
CA SER A 117 13.18 15.98 -0.07
C SER A 117 13.97 15.39 1.10
N THR A 118 15.24 15.74 1.21
CA THR A 118 16.10 15.31 2.33
C THR A 118 15.50 15.69 3.69
N SER A 119 14.88 16.87 3.80
CA SER A 119 14.26 17.35 5.03
C SER A 119 13.04 16.50 5.41
N THR A 120 12.13 16.29 4.46
CA THR A 120 10.95 15.42 4.61
C THR A 120 11.35 14.02 5.04
N TYR A 121 12.34 13.42 4.36
CA TYR A 121 12.78 12.06 4.67
C TYR A 121 13.42 11.95 6.05
N LYS A 122 14.22 12.94 6.47
CA LYS A 122 14.80 12.98 7.82
C LYS A 122 13.74 13.00 8.91
N ILE A 123 12.70 13.82 8.76
CA ILE A 123 11.59 13.89 9.72
C ILE A 123 10.91 12.52 9.82
N LEU A 124 10.58 11.89 8.70
CA LEU A 124 9.99 10.55 8.67
C LEU A 124 10.87 9.51 9.36
N LYS A 125 12.19 9.58 9.17
CA LYS A 125 13.15 8.68 9.83
C LYS A 125 13.18 8.86 11.36
N GLU A 126 12.98 10.07 11.87
CA GLU A 126 12.88 10.28 13.32
C GLU A 126 11.60 9.65 13.89
N TYR A 127 10.45 9.79 13.22
CA TYR A 127 9.21 9.11 13.62
C TYR A 127 9.29 7.59 13.50
N GLU A 128 9.99 7.09 12.48
CA GLU A 128 10.23 5.65 12.32
C GLU A 128 11.11 5.09 13.43
N LYS A 129 12.14 5.83 13.84
CA LYS A 129 13.05 5.44 14.92
C LYS A 129 12.34 5.28 16.27
N ILE A 130 11.33 6.10 16.54
CA ILE A 130 10.50 5.99 17.75
C ILE A 130 9.30 5.05 17.58
N GLY A 131 9.16 4.40 16.41
CA GLY A 131 8.14 3.40 16.15
C GLY A 131 6.75 3.95 15.89
N LEU A 132 6.59 5.23 15.54
CA LEU A 132 5.28 5.81 15.19
C LEU A 132 4.97 5.74 13.70
N VAL A 133 6.02 5.77 12.87
CA VAL A 133 5.91 5.69 11.40
C VAL A 133 6.57 4.41 10.90
N ILE A 134 6.01 3.80 9.86
CA ILE A 134 6.69 2.77 9.07
C ILE A 134 6.89 3.32 7.67
N ILE A 135 8.15 3.51 7.26
CA ILE A 135 8.45 3.96 5.90
C ILE A 135 8.48 2.74 4.98
N ARG A 136 7.71 2.81 3.90
CA ARG A 136 7.65 1.78 2.86
C ARG A 136 8.26 2.32 1.58
N THR A 137 9.11 1.55 0.91
CA THR A 137 9.54 1.92 -0.44
C THR A 137 8.38 1.73 -1.41
N TRP A 138 8.01 2.81 -2.13
CA TRP A 138 7.05 2.73 -3.21
C TRP A 138 7.80 2.68 -4.55
N PRO A 139 7.73 1.55 -5.29
CA PRO A 139 8.60 1.32 -6.43
C PRO A 139 8.30 2.28 -7.59
N LYS A 140 9.35 2.62 -8.34
CA LYS A 140 9.22 3.19 -9.68
C LYS A 140 9.43 2.07 -10.69
N TRP A 141 8.47 1.90 -11.59
CA TRP A 141 8.53 0.82 -12.58
C TRP A 141 9.55 1.16 -13.67
N PRO A 142 10.26 0.15 -14.23
CA PRO A 142 11.15 0.38 -15.35
C PRO A 142 10.36 0.91 -16.55
N ILE A 143 10.92 1.90 -17.24
CA ILE A 143 10.36 2.40 -18.50
C ILE A 143 10.78 1.40 -19.59
N LEU A 144 9.80 0.82 -20.28
CA LEU A 144 10.03 -0.07 -21.40
C LEU A 144 10.11 0.73 -22.70
N SER A 145 10.69 0.14 -23.75
CA SER A 145 10.93 0.80 -25.04
C SER A 145 9.66 1.33 -25.72
N ASP A 146 8.52 0.70 -25.45
CA ASP A 146 7.22 0.96 -26.07
C ASP A 146 6.16 1.48 -25.06
N SER A 147 6.47 1.46 -23.76
CA SER A 147 5.51 1.76 -22.70
C SER A 147 6.17 2.37 -21.48
N ASN A 148 5.64 3.50 -21.01
CA ASN A 148 5.97 4.04 -19.70
C ASN A 148 4.88 3.62 -18.69
N PRO A 149 5.08 2.54 -17.92
CA PRO A 149 4.09 2.09 -16.94
C PRO A 149 3.81 3.15 -15.88
N ASN A 150 4.78 4.00 -15.54
CA ASN A 150 4.61 5.03 -14.52
C ASN A 150 3.55 6.06 -14.94
N GLY A 151 3.37 6.39 -16.22
CA GLY A 151 2.33 7.35 -16.63
C GLY A 151 0.91 6.87 -16.35
N LEU A 152 0.68 5.55 -16.39
CA LEU A 152 -0.62 4.93 -16.13
C LEU A 152 -0.78 4.49 -14.68
N VAL A 153 0.30 3.97 -14.08
CA VAL A 153 0.33 3.49 -12.70
C VAL A 153 0.41 4.65 -11.70
N LEU A 154 1.08 5.77 -11.99
CA LEU A 154 1.07 6.95 -11.10
C LEU A 154 -0.35 7.52 -10.95
N SER A 155 -1.15 7.52 -12.02
CA SER A 155 -2.56 7.96 -11.96
C SER A 155 -3.46 7.04 -11.11
N ARG A 156 -3.00 5.83 -10.79
CA ARG A 156 -3.71 4.80 -10.01
C ARG A 156 -2.90 4.29 -8.81
N GLY A 157 -1.83 5.01 -8.49
CA GLY A 157 -0.83 4.56 -7.53
C GLY A 157 -1.34 4.69 -6.11
N ILE A 158 -2.31 5.58 -5.89
CA ILE A 158 -2.95 5.79 -4.60
C ILE A 158 -3.76 4.55 -4.22
N GLU A 159 -4.61 4.04 -5.10
CA GLU A 159 -5.43 2.85 -4.83
C GLU A 159 -4.57 1.61 -4.63
N GLU A 160 -3.57 1.40 -5.50
CA GLU A 160 -2.64 0.27 -5.36
C GLU A 160 -1.84 0.35 -4.05
N SER A 161 -1.44 1.56 -3.65
CA SER A 161 -0.70 1.80 -2.40
C SER A 161 -1.57 1.58 -1.17
N HIS A 162 -2.81 2.07 -1.16
CA HIS A 162 -3.76 1.84 -0.08
C HIS A 162 -4.09 0.35 0.08
N VAL A 163 -4.29 -0.37 -1.03
CA VAL A 163 -4.47 -1.82 -1.00
C VAL A 163 -3.21 -2.52 -0.46
N ASN A 164 -2.00 -2.12 -0.88
CA ASN A 164 -0.77 -2.69 -0.36
C ASN A 164 -0.64 -2.47 1.15
N CYS A 165 -0.94 -1.25 1.61
CA CYS A 165 -0.93 -0.90 3.02
C CYS A 165 -1.99 -1.66 3.83
N LEU A 166 -3.19 -1.86 3.27
CA LEU A 166 -4.25 -2.66 3.89
C LEU A 166 -3.76 -4.07 4.20
N PHE A 167 -3.19 -4.79 3.22
CA PHE A 167 -2.71 -6.15 3.45
C PHE A 167 -1.52 -6.19 4.41
N PHE A 168 -0.67 -5.16 4.39
CA PHE A 168 0.44 -5.03 5.32
C PHE A 168 -0.02 -4.80 6.76
N ALA A 169 -1.03 -3.94 6.98
CA ALA A 169 -1.48 -3.51 8.30
C ALA A 169 -2.59 -4.38 8.91
N LYS A 170 -3.41 -5.02 8.07
CA LYS A 170 -4.55 -5.85 8.49
C LYS A 170 -4.23 -6.87 9.60
N PRO A 171 -3.06 -7.55 9.64
CA PRO A 171 -2.77 -8.51 10.70
C PRO A 171 -2.70 -7.89 12.10
N TRP A 172 -2.34 -6.61 12.21
CA TRP A 172 -2.02 -5.93 13.46
C TRP A 172 -2.80 -4.62 13.68
N ALA A 173 -3.77 -4.28 12.83
CA ALA A 173 -4.65 -3.12 13.00
C ALA A 173 -6.09 -3.54 13.32
N ASN A 174 -6.75 -2.86 14.26
CA ASN A 174 -8.19 -2.99 14.50
C ASN A 174 -8.99 -2.14 13.50
N MET A 175 -8.50 -0.94 13.18
CA MET A 175 -9.05 -0.05 12.17
C MET A 175 -7.92 0.53 11.30
N ILE A 176 -8.21 0.67 10.01
CA ILE A 176 -7.30 1.26 9.03
C ILE A 176 -8.03 2.40 8.33
N VAL A 177 -7.37 3.56 8.25
CA VAL A 177 -7.85 4.71 7.47
C VAL A 177 -6.91 4.90 6.29
N PHE A 178 -7.49 5.15 5.12
CA PHE A 178 -6.76 5.61 3.93
C PHE A 178 -6.88 7.13 3.85
N SER A 179 -5.75 7.82 3.73
CA SER A 179 -5.69 9.27 3.80
C SER A 179 -4.54 9.79 2.95
N ASP A 180 -4.71 10.97 2.36
CA ASP A 180 -3.57 11.76 1.94
C ASP A 180 -2.92 12.43 3.17
N ILE A 181 -1.69 12.92 3.03
CA ILE A 181 -0.95 13.49 4.17
C ILE A 181 -1.52 14.83 4.65
N ASP A 182 -2.18 15.55 3.74
CA ASP A 182 -2.86 16.82 3.95
C ASP A 182 -4.36 16.65 4.27
N ASP A 183 -4.86 15.41 4.29
CA ASP A 183 -6.21 15.10 4.74
C ASP A 183 -6.24 14.93 6.28
N LEU A 184 -7.19 15.63 6.90
CA LEU A 184 -7.42 15.60 8.34
C LEU A 184 -8.85 15.18 8.65
N LEU A 185 -9.01 14.18 9.53
CA LEU A 185 -10.30 13.85 10.12
C LEU A 185 -10.46 14.64 11.42
N LEU A 186 -11.34 15.64 11.40
CA LEU A 186 -11.65 16.51 12.53
C LEU A 186 -13.09 16.30 13.01
N PRO A 187 -13.39 16.49 14.30
CA PRO A 187 -14.77 16.54 14.75
C PRO A 187 -15.50 17.73 14.14
N THR A 188 -16.81 17.58 13.93
CA THR A 188 -17.67 18.65 13.39
C THR A 188 -17.72 19.89 14.29
N ASP A 189 -17.61 19.69 15.61
CA ASP A 189 -17.40 20.76 16.58
C ASP A 189 -15.92 20.79 16.99
N PRO A 190 -15.15 21.83 16.59
CA PRO A 190 -13.74 21.97 16.98
C PRO A 190 -13.54 22.00 18.49
N MET A 191 -14.51 22.47 19.27
CA MET A 191 -14.42 22.51 20.73
C MET A 191 -14.47 21.12 21.37
N SER A 192 -14.90 20.11 20.61
CA SER A 192 -14.91 18.72 21.06
C SER A 192 -13.59 17.99 20.81
N ALA A 193 -12.63 18.61 20.09
CA ALA A 193 -11.35 18.02 19.77
C ALA A 193 -10.59 17.65 21.04
N ARG A 194 -10.32 16.34 21.16
CA ARG A 194 -9.62 15.75 22.30
C ARG A 194 -8.78 14.57 21.82
N PRO A 195 -7.76 14.15 22.59
CA PRO A 195 -6.97 13.00 22.23
C PRO A 195 -7.83 11.76 21.99
N GLY A 196 -7.56 11.03 20.90
CA GLY A 196 -8.25 9.78 20.58
C GLY A 196 -9.64 9.90 19.92
N ILE A 197 -10.14 11.12 19.66
CA ILE A 197 -11.50 11.32 19.14
C ILE A 197 -11.77 10.61 17.79
N ASN A 198 -10.76 10.41 16.94
CA ASN A 198 -10.97 9.72 15.66
C ASN A 198 -11.32 8.25 15.86
N VAL A 199 -10.82 7.62 16.92
CA VAL A 199 -11.19 6.24 17.27
C VAL A 199 -12.67 6.17 17.66
N GLU A 200 -13.18 7.19 18.37
CA GLU A 200 -14.59 7.27 18.76
C GLU A 200 -15.49 7.54 17.54
N ILE A 201 -15.13 8.52 16.71
CA ILE A 201 -15.87 8.87 15.48
C ILE A 201 -16.02 7.64 14.57
N LEU A 202 -14.93 6.91 14.36
CA LEU A 202 -14.90 5.77 13.44
C LEU A 202 -15.58 4.50 13.98
N LYS A 203 -15.79 4.39 15.30
CA LYS A 203 -16.48 3.24 15.89
C LYS A 203 -18.01 3.37 15.90
N VAL A 204 -18.53 4.58 15.72
CA VAL A 204 -19.98 4.89 15.81
C VAL A 204 -20.64 4.96 14.42
N GLY A 205 -19.86 5.12 13.35
CA GLY A 205 -20.32 5.06 11.96
C GLY A 205 -20.46 3.64 11.44
#